data_AF-A0A376E407-F1
#
_entry.id   AF-A0A376E407-F1
#
_cell.length_a   1.000
_cell.length_b   1.000
_cell.length_c   1.000
_cell.angle_alpha   90.00
_cell.angle_beta   90.00
_cell.angle_gamma   90.00
#
_symmetry.space_group_name_H-M   'P 1'
#
loop_
_entity.id
_entity.type
_entity.pdbx_description
1 polymer ?
#
loop_
_entity_poly.entity_id
_entity_poly.type
_entity_poly.pdbx_seq_one_letter_code
_entity_poly.pdbx_strand_id
1 'polypeptide(L)'
;MVIEVNQPEQLMPIEKADGSNDGANLYNYEFIIPEQKSDSLYNYMLEDLNRYSGYTIILEKRPVKCFVLVRTTTKDKLATKGGEKRSTFPRTPSILRNVPLKNMVNMLNGEINIKELFIDETGYTGNVDLEVSGVKNIVTLKKELQKYDLDLIPEERQVLMMIIKDQRN
;
A
#
# COMPACT_ATOMS: atom_id res chain seq x y z
N MET A 1 5.87 6.23 0.17
CA MET A 1 7.17 6.89 0.46
C MET A 1 7.51 7.78 -0.72
N VAL A 2 8.13 8.93 -0.49
CA VAL A 2 8.61 9.85 -1.54
C VAL A 2 10.10 10.12 -1.28
N ILE A 3 10.92 9.98 -2.32
CA ILE A 3 12.36 10.24 -2.28
C ILE A 3 12.63 11.57 -3.00
N GLU A 4 13.06 12.58 -2.26
CA GLU A 4 13.35 13.95 -2.72
C GLU A 4 14.82 14.27 -2.41
N VAL A 5 15.75 13.50 -2.99
CA VAL A 5 17.21 13.64 -2.80
C VAL A 5 17.91 13.92 -4.13
N ASN A 6 19.12 14.48 -4.09
CA ASN A 6 19.92 14.83 -5.27
C ASN A 6 20.38 13.60 -6.07
N GLN A 7 20.64 12.48 -5.38
CA GLN A 7 21.14 11.23 -5.97
C GLN A 7 20.25 10.02 -5.59
N PRO A 8 18.99 9.96 -6.08
CA PRO A 8 18.03 8.94 -5.67
C PRO A 8 18.46 7.51 -6.01
N GLU A 9 19.31 7.34 -7.03
CA GLU A 9 19.86 6.05 -7.44
C GLU A 9 20.66 5.34 -6.32
N GLN A 10 21.21 6.08 -5.36
CA GLN A 10 21.93 5.51 -4.21
C GLN A 10 20.98 4.85 -3.19
N LEU A 11 19.69 5.17 -3.24
CA LEU A 11 18.65 4.64 -2.35
C LEU A 11 17.77 3.58 -3.04
N MET A 12 18.07 3.25 -4.29
CA MET A 12 17.29 2.31 -5.09
C MET A 12 18.06 1.01 -5.31
N PRO A 13 17.37 -0.14 -5.40
CA PRO A 13 17.99 -1.39 -5.86
C PRO A 13 18.59 -1.20 -7.26
N ILE A 14 19.75 -1.77 -7.50
CA ILE A 14 20.38 -1.76 -8.82
C ILE A 14 19.93 -3.03 -9.55
N GLU A 15 19.15 -2.88 -10.61
CA GLU A 15 18.71 -4.03 -11.42
C GLU A 15 19.83 -4.46 -12.38
N LYS A 16 20.15 -5.76 -12.39
CA LYS A 16 21.14 -6.37 -13.29
C LYS A 16 20.47 -6.80 -14.60
N ALA A 17 21.28 -6.99 -15.63
CA ALA A 17 20.81 -7.38 -16.96
C ALA A 17 20.07 -8.74 -17.00
N ASP A 18 20.28 -9.60 -15.99
CA ASP A 18 19.59 -10.89 -15.84
C ASP A 18 18.28 -10.80 -15.03
N GLY A 19 17.87 -9.60 -14.64
CA GLY A 19 16.66 -9.35 -13.83
C GLY A 19 16.84 -9.58 -12.33
N SER A 20 18.06 -9.90 -11.87
CA SER A 20 18.37 -9.94 -10.43
C SER A 20 18.73 -8.55 -9.90
N ASN A 21 18.58 -8.31 -8.59
CA ASN A 21 19.00 -7.06 -7.96
C ASN A 21 20.41 -7.19 -7.38
N ASP A 22 21.24 -6.16 -7.57
CA ASP A 22 22.43 -5.94 -6.77
C ASP A 22 22.06 -5.41 -5.38
N GLY A 23 22.66 -6.01 -4.36
CA GLY A 23 22.49 -5.61 -2.97
C GLY A 23 23.40 -4.47 -2.54
N ALA A 24 24.24 -3.90 -3.42
CA ALA A 24 25.21 -2.87 -3.06
C ALA A 24 24.61 -1.63 -2.38
N ASN A 25 23.37 -1.25 -2.74
CA ASN A 25 22.64 -0.13 -2.14
C ASN A 25 21.70 -0.58 -0.99
N LEU A 26 21.63 -1.86 -0.68
CA LEU A 26 20.72 -2.41 0.33
C LEU A 26 21.41 -2.48 1.68
N TYR A 27 20.82 -1.80 2.67
CA TYR A 27 21.25 -1.85 4.06
C TYR A 27 20.14 -2.46 4.90
N ASN A 28 20.53 -3.22 5.93
CA ASN A 28 19.62 -3.69 6.96
C ASN A 28 19.80 -2.83 8.21
N TYR A 29 18.69 -2.35 8.75
CA TYR A 29 18.63 -1.67 10.03
C TYR A 29 17.81 -2.53 10.98
N GLU A 30 18.46 -2.97 12.06
CA GLU A 30 17.83 -3.71 13.14
C GLU A 30 18.12 -3.01 14.47
N PHE A 31 17.10 -2.88 15.31
CA PHE A 31 17.23 -2.32 16.64
C PHE A 31 16.20 -2.94 17.58
N ILE A 32 16.52 -2.98 18.86
CA ILE A 32 15.70 -3.60 19.90
C ILE A 32 15.36 -2.54 20.93
N ILE A 33 14.10 -2.49 21.35
CA ILE A 33 13.64 -1.61 22.42
C ILE A 33 12.96 -2.42 23.53
N PRO A 34 12.91 -1.90 24.77
CA PRO A 34 12.11 -2.51 25.83
C PRO A 34 10.63 -2.58 25.44
N GLU A 35 9.94 -3.66 25.81
CA GLU A 35 8.52 -3.88 25.52
C GLU A 35 7.63 -2.72 26.00
N GLN A 36 7.97 -2.12 27.15
CA GLN A 36 7.26 -0.99 27.74
C GLN A 36 7.32 0.28 26.87
N LYS A 37 8.18 0.30 25.84
CA LYS A 37 8.32 1.42 24.90
C LYS A 37 7.82 1.09 23.49
N SER A 38 7.11 -0.03 23.31
CA SER A 38 6.60 -0.46 21.99
C SER A 38 5.80 0.62 21.26
N ASP A 39 5.03 1.44 21.98
CA ASP A 39 4.29 2.58 21.43
C ASP A 39 5.19 3.66 20.79
N SER A 40 6.46 3.74 21.21
CA SER A 40 7.46 4.70 20.68
C SER A 40 8.36 4.11 19.60
N LEU A 41 8.15 2.84 19.21
CA LEU A 41 9.02 2.13 18.26
C LEU A 41 9.26 2.92 16.97
N TYR A 42 8.19 3.39 16.33
CA TYR A 42 8.30 4.11 15.06
C TYR A 42 8.98 5.48 15.20
N ASN A 43 8.78 6.16 16.34
CA ASN A 43 9.43 7.44 16.61
C ASN A 43 10.94 7.26 16.78
N TYR A 44 11.36 6.28 17.58
CA TYR A 44 12.79 5.97 17.75
C TYR A 44 13.45 5.49 16.46
N MET A 45 12.76 4.64 15.69
CA MET A 45 13.24 4.25 14.36
C MET A 45 13.47 5.47 13.48
N LEU A 46 12.51 6.40 13.42
CA LEU A 46 12.63 7.61 12.61
C LEU A 46 13.78 8.50 13.09
N GLU A 47 13.96 8.67 14.40
CA GLU A 47 15.07 9.41 14.99
C GLU A 47 16.43 8.81 14.65
N ASP A 48 16.58 7.49 14.75
CA ASP A 48 17.84 6.81 14.43
C ASP A 48 18.14 6.85 12.94
N LEU A 49 17.14 6.66 12.08
CA LEU A 49 17.33 6.81 10.64
C LEU A 49 17.76 8.25 10.29
N ASN A 50 17.16 9.27 10.90
CA ASN A 50 17.61 10.67 10.72
C ASN A 50 19.04 10.88 11.24
N ARG A 51 19.43 10.23 12.34
CA ARG A 51 20.75 10.39 12.95
C ARG A 51 21.87 9.76 12.13
N TYR A 52 21.62 8.59 11.54
CA TYR A 52 22.68 7.76 10.95
C TYR A 52 22.66 7.67 9.43
N SER A 53 21.56 8.00 8.75
CA SER A 53 21.47 7.82 7.29
C SER A 53 22.10 8.94 6.46
N GLY A 54 22.36 10.12 7.06
CA GLY A 54 22.74 11.32 6.30
C GLY A 54 21.58 11.96 5.53
N TYR A 55 20.35 11.50 5.76
CA TYR A 55 19.13 12.05 5.18
C TYR A 55 18.20 12.57 6.26
N THR A 56 17.38 13.55 5.90
CA THR A 56 16.24 13.99 6.69
C THR A 56 15.01 13.19 6.30
N ILE A 57 14.43 12.46 7.25
CA ILE A 57 13.26 11.60 7.04
C ILE A 57 12.12 12.13 7.91
N ILE A 58 11.01 12.49 7.28
CA ILE A 58 9.85 13.08 7.96
C ILE A 58 8.55 12.41 7.52
N LEU A 59 7.51 12.52 8.34
CA LEU A 59 6.14 12.18 7.95
C LEU A 59 5.41 13.47 7.60
N GLU A 60 4.96 13.58 6.35
CA GLU A 60 4.30 14.79 5.83
C GLU A 60 3.03 14.41 5.09
N LYS A 61 1.93 15.15 5.29
CA LYS A 61 0.73 14.99 4.46
C LYS A 61 0.97 15.62 3.09
N ARG A 62 0.80 14.84 2.03
CA ARG A 62 0.91 15.33 0.64
C ARG A 62 -0.38 15.07 -0.14
N PRO A 63 -0.77 16.01 -1.04
CA PRO A 63 -1.81 15.73 -2.02
C PRO A 63 -1.31 14.65 -2.98
N VAL A 64 -2.07 13.57 -3.11
CA VAL A 64 -1.76 12.46 -4.02
C VAL A 64 -3.00 12.10 -4.84
N LYS A 65 -2.80 12.00 -6.15
CA LYS A 65 -3.81 11.43 -7.05
C LYS A 65 -3.97 9.94 -6.76
N CYS A 66 -5.20 9.51 -6.55
CA CYS A 66 -5.52 8.17 -6.08
C CYS A 66 -6.86 7.69 -6.66
N PHE A 67 -7.13 6.41 -6.48
CA PHE A 67 -8.45 5.83 -6.65
C PHE A 67 -9.06 5.57 -5.28
N VAL A 68 -10.16 6.24 -4.99
CA VAL A 68 -10.93 6.01 -3.78
C VAL A 68 -11.94 4.89 -4.06
N LEU A 69 -11.86 3.83 -3.27
CA LEU A 69 -12.83 2.74 -3.26
C LEU A 69 -14.03 3.16 -2.39
N VAL A 70 -15.20 3.25 -3.01
CA VAL A 70 -16.45 3.62 -2.34
C VAL A 70 -17.53 2.58 -2.55
N ARG A 71 -18.53 2.57 -1.66
CA ARG A 71 -19.80 1.87 -1.92
C ARG A 71 -20.71 2.79 -2.71
N THR A 72 -21.31 2.27 -3.78
CA THR A 72 -22.29 3.01 -4.59
C THR A 72 -23.71 2.86 -4.06
N THR A 73 -23.95 1.88 -3.17
CA THR A 73 -25.24 1.67 -2.52
C THR A 73 -25.07 1.23 -1.06
N THR A 74 -26.14 1.35 -0.27
CA THR A 74 -26.20 0.82 1.10
C THR A 74 -26.52 -0.68 1.15
N LYS A 75 -26.90 -1.29 0.03
CA LYS A 75 -27.17 -2.72 -0.06
C LYS A 75 -25.88 -3.49 0.20
N ASP A 76 -25.95 -4.49 1.07
CA ASP A 76 -24.80 -5.34 1.32
C ASP A 76 -24.73 -6.46 0.26
N LYS A 77 -23.77 -6.32 -0.65
CA LYS A 77 -23.38 -7.34 -1.63
C LYS A 77 -22.00 -7.92 -1.34
N LEU A 78 -21.37 -7.47 -0.26
CA LEU A 78 -20.00 -7.78 0.07
C LEU A 78 -19.93 -8.88 1.12
N ALA A 79 -20.88 -8.90 2.07
CA ALA A 79 -20.92 -9.82 3.19
C ALA A 79 -20.59 -11.25 2.78
N THR A 80 -19.61 -11.80 3.50
CA THR A 80 -19.22 -13.18 3.34
C THR A 80 -20.36 -14.13 3.69
N LYS A 81 -20.44 -15.25 2.97
CA LYS A 81 -21.29 -16.38 3.31
C LYS A 81 -20.63 -17.31 4.34
N GLY A 82 -19.45 -16.95 4.85
CA GLY A 82 -18.64 -17.75 5.76
C GLY A 82 -17.78 -18.79 5.03
N GLY A 83 -17.41 -19.84 5.76
CA GLY A 83 -16.52 -20.90 5.25
C GLY A 83 -15.03 -20.57 5.40
N GLU A 84 -14.19 -21.36 4.75
CA GLU A 84 -12.73 -21.21 4.84
C GLU A 84 -12.26 -19.87 4.28
N LYS A 85 -11.31 -19.26 4.99
CA LYS A 85 -10.66 -18.03 4.56
C LYS A 85 -9.81 -18.33 3.33
N ARG A 86 -10.04 -17.60 2.24
CA ARG A 86 -9.25 -17.73 1.02
C ARG A 86 -8.97 -16.36 0.43
N SER A 87 -7.70 -16.09 0.17
CA SER A 87 -7.24 -14.88 -0.53
C SER A 87 -6.23 -15.28 -1.58
N THR A 88 -6.63 -15.25 -2.85
CA THR A 88 -5.74 -15.47 -4.00
C THR A 88 -5.54 -14.22 -4.82
N PHE A 89 -6.30 -13.15 -4.55
CA PHE A 89 -6.06 -11.83 -5.12
C PHE A 89 -4.59 -11.39 -4.91
N PRO A 90 -3.97 -10.64 -5.85
CA PRO A 90 -4.46 -10.30 -7.19
C PRO A 90 -4.16 -11.41 -8.23
N ARG A 91 -3.64 -12.58 -7.81
CA ARG A 91 -3.34 -13.71 -8.69
C ARG A 91 -4.62 -14.31 -9.27
N THR A 92 -4.55 -14.90 -10.46
CA THR A 92 -5.69 -15.58 -11.07
C THR A 92 -5.80 -17.04 -10.59
N PRO A 93 -6.99 -17.52 -10.18
CA PRO A 93 -8.25 -16.77 -10.03
C PRO A 93 -8.19 -15.79 -8.86
N SER A 94 -8.68 -14.57 -9.04
CA SER A 94 -8.56 -13.51 -8.03
C SER A 94 -9.76 -13.49 -7.11
N ILE A 95 -9.61 -14.15 -5.97
CA ILE A 95 -10.69 -14.43 -5.04
C ILE A 95 -10.34 -13.85 -3.66
N LEU A 96 -11.34 -13.25 -3.04
CA LEU A 96 -11.42 -12.95 -1.61
C LEU A 96 -12.63 -13.68 -1.07
N ARG A 97 -12.45 -14.50 -0.05
CA ARG A 97 -13.54 -15.21 0.64
C ARG A 97 -13.31 -15.18 2.12
N ASN A 98 -14.31 -14.72 2.86
CA ASN A 98 -14.29 -14.60 4.32
C ASN A 98 -13.01 -13.89 4.83
N VAL A 99 -12.58 -12.83 4.13
CA VAL A 99 -11.43 -12.00 4.51
C VAL A 99 -11.78 -10.51 4.50
N PRO A 100 -11.10 -9.66 5.27
CA PRO A 100 -11.35 -8.23 5.27
C PRO A 100 -11.11 -7.57 3.91
N LEU A 101 -11.92 -6.58 3.53
CA LEU A 101 -11.76 -5.81 2.29
C LEU A 101 -10.40 -5.11 2.20
N LYS A 102 -9.86 -4.65 3.35
CA LYS A 102 -8.52 -4.04 3.44
C LYS A 102 -7.41 -4.91 2.85
N ASN A 103 -7.57 -6.23 2.84
CA ASN A 103 -6.59 -7.12 2.22
C ASN A 103 -6.47 -6.80 0.72
N MET A 104 -7.60 -6.62 0.03
CA MET A 104 -7.63 -6.22 -1.38
C MET A 104 -6.87 -4.92 -1.60
N VAL A 105 -7.18 -3.91 -0.78
CA VAL A 105 -6.60 -2.56 -0.91
C VAL A 105 -5.09 -2.58 -0.66
N ASN A 106 -4.64 -3.37 0.32
CA ASN A 106 -3.20 -3.55 0.57
C ASN A 106 -2.50 -4.22 -0.63
N MET A 107 -3.10 -5.27 -1.20
CA MET A 107 -2.54 -5.97 -2.37
C MET A 107 -2.57 -5.09 -3.63
N LEU A 108 -3.60 -4.25 -3.80
CA LEU A 108 -3.65 -3.24 -4.87
C LEU A 108 -2.54 -2.19 -4.73
N ASN A 109 -2.12 -1.85 -3.51
CA ASN A 109 -1.04 -0.89 -3.28
C ASN A 109 0.37 -1.51 -3.28
N GLY A 110 0.49 -2.84 -3.20
CA GLY A 110 1.78 -3.53 -3.02
C GLY A 110 2.17 -4.53 -4.09
N GLU A 111 1.21 -5.14 -4.79
CA GLU A 111 1.45 -6.34 -5.62
C GLU A 111 1.11 -6.17 -7.10
N ILE A 112 0.57 -5.02 -7.51
CA ILE A 112 0.17 -4.76 -8.91
C ILE A 112 0.95 -3.61 -9.53
N ASN A 113 1.03 -3.59 -10.86
CA ASN A 113 1.71 -2.55 -11.62
C ASN A 113 0.78 -1.37 -11.97
N ILE A 114 0.08 -0.82 -10.97
CA ILE A 114 -0.67 0.44 -11.08
C ILE A 114 0.01 1.44 -10.15
N LYS A 115 0.28 2.65 -10.67
CA LYS A 115 1.08 3.66 -9.96
C LYS A 115 0.27 4.43 -8.91
N GLU A 116 -1.01 4.66 -9.20
CA GLU A 116 -1.91 5.38 -8.31
C GLU A 116 -2.25 4.56 -7.07
N LEU A 117 -2.37 5.25 -5.93
CA LEU A 117 -2.77 4.62 -4.67
C LEU A 117 -4.26 4.30 -4.66
N PHE A 118 -4.60 3.24 -3.94
CA PHE A 118 -5.97 2.85 -3.63
C PHE A 118 -6.28 3.18 -2.17
N ILE A 119 -7.34 3.93 -1.92
CA ILE A 119 -7.77 4.34 -0.58
C ILE A 119 -9.16 3.76 -0.31
N ASP A 120 -9.31 3.06 0.81
CA ASP A 120 -10.60 2.52 1.24
C ASP A 120 -11.42 3.60 1.96
N GLU A 121 -12.48 4.08 1.30
CA GLU A 121 -13.50 4.95 1.90
C GLU A 121 -14.88 4.26 1.89
N THR A 122 -14.91 2.91 1.81
CA THR A 122 -16.17 2.16 1.82
C THR A 122 -16.86 2.16 3.18
N GLY A 123 -16.09 2.40 4.26
CA GLY A 123 -16.53 2.23 5.63
C GLY A 123 -16.86 0.77 6.00
N TYR A 124 -16.53 -0.20 5.14
CA TYR A 124 -16.92 -1.58 5.32
C TYR A 124 -15.93 -2.34 6.22
N THR A 125 -16.38 -2.78 7.39
CA THR A 125 -15.51 -3.41 8.41
C THR A 125 -15.63 -4.94 8.44
N GLY A 126 -16.63 -5.50 7.77
CA GLY A 126 -16.86 -6.94 7.71
C GLY A 126 -15.89 -7.68 6.77
N ASN A 127 -15.98 -9.01 6.81
CA ASN A 127 -15.35 -9.85 5.80
C ASN A 127 -16.17 -9.87 4.52
N VAL A 128 -15.48 -10.05 3.39
CA VAL A 128 -16.07 -10.01 2.06
C VAL A 128 -15.93 -11.32 1.29
N ASP A 129 -16.88 -11.57 0.40
CA ASP A 129 -16.79 -12.55 -0.69
C ASP A 129 -16.81 -11.81 -2.04
N LEU A 130 -15.67 -11.80 -2.73
CA LEU A 130 -15.48 -11.08 -3.98
C LEU A 130 -14.61 -11.88 -4.95
N GLU A 131 -14.99 -11.86 -6.23
CA GLU A 131 -14.25 -12.53 -7.29
C GLU A 131 -14.15 -11.62 -8.52
N VAL A 132 -12.93 -11.47 -9.02
CA VAL A 132 -12.59 -10.69 -10.21
C VAL A 132 -11.73 -11.54 -11.13
N SER A 133 -11.71 -11.23 -12.42
CA SER A 133 -10.94 -12.00 -13.41
C SER A 133 -9.42 -11.78 -13.29
N GLY A 134 -9.02 -10.75 -12.54
CA GLY A 134 -7.64 -10.34 -12.28
C GLY A 134 -7.48 -8.82 -12.40
N VAL A 135 -6.35 -8.30 -11.92
CA VAL A 135 -6.06 -6.86 -11.96
C VAL A 135 -5.16 -6.54 -13.16
N LYS A 136 -5.75 -6.45 -14.35
CA LYS A 136 -5.02 -6.12 -15.60
C LYS A 136 -4.88 -4.61 -15.82
N ASN A 137 -5.94 -3.88 -15.55
CA ASN A 137 -6.00 -2.43 -15.66
C ASN A 137 -7.18 -1.92 -14.82
N ILE A 138 -7.17 -0.61 -14.55
CA ILE A 138 -8.17 0.04 -13.71
C ILE A 138 -9.59 -0.05 -14.29
N VAL A 139 -9.75 0.02 -15.61
CA VAL A 139 -11.06 0.04 -16.28
C VAL A 139 -11.78 -1.30 -16.06
N THR A 140 -11.10 -2.41 -16.28
CA THR A 140 -11.65 -3.75 -16.06
C THR A 140 -11.94 -3.99 -14.57
N LEU A 141 -11.01 -3.63 -13.68
CA LEU A 141 -11.21 -3.78 -12.24
C LEU A 141 -12.44 -3.01 -11.76
N LYS A 142 -12.54 -1.72 -12.13
CA LYS A 142 -13.70 -0.86 -11.80
C LYS A 142 -15.01 -1.51 -12.25
N LYS A 143 -15.08 -2.00 -13.49
CA LYS A 143 -16.29 -2.66 -14.03
C LYS A 143 -16.67 -3.93 -13.25
N GLU A 144 -15.71 -4.71 -12.80
CA GLU A 144 -15.98 -5.92 -12.04
C GLU A 144 -16.40 -5.62 -10.59
N LEU A 145 -15.79 -4.62 -9.96
CA LEU A 145 -16.17 -4.14 -8.62
C LEU A 145 -17.61 -3.59 -8.60
N GLN A 146 -18.06 -2.96 -9.68
CA GLN A 146 -19.44 -2.46 -9.80
C GLN A 146 -20.51 -3.54 -9.66
N LYS A 147 -20.19 -4.82 -9.92
CA LYS A 147 -21.12 -5.95 -9.66
C LYS A 147 -21.49 -6.05 -8.18
N TYR A 148 -20.58 -5.63 -7.31
CA TYR A 148 -20.67 -5.65 -5.85
C TYR A 148 -21.09 -4.30 -5.25
N ASP A 149 -21.55 -3.36 -6.08
CA ASP A 149 -21.84 -1.97 -5.67
C ASP A 149 -20.61 -1.27 -5.07
N LEU A 150 -19.42 -1.59 -5.60
CA LEU A 150 -18.18 -0.89 -5.34
C LEU A 150 -17.77 -0.10 -6.57
N ASP A 151 -17.19 1.08 -6.36
CA ASP A 151 -16.61 1.86 -7.46
C ASP A 151 -15.26 2.45 -7.08
N LEU A 152 -14.44 2.71 -8.10
CA LEU A 152 -13.14 3.36 -7.99
C LEU A 152 -13.23 4.75 -8.61
N ILE A 153 -13.13 5.78 -7.78
CA ILE A 153 -13.28 7.18 -8.19
C ILE A 153 -11.89 7.85 -8.20
N PRO A 154 -11.45 8.43 -9.32
CA PRO A 154 -10.22 9.20 -9.36
C PRO A 154 -10.37 10.47 -8.54
N GLU A 155 -9.50 10.65 -7.55
CA GLU A 155 -9.61 11.68 -6.54
C GLU A 155 -8.22 12.17 -6.12
N GLU A 156 -8.16 13.29 -5.41
CA GLU A 156 -6.96 13.74 -4.71
C GLU A 156 -7.19 13.65 -3.20
N ARG A 157 -6.23 13.06 -2.47
CA ARG A 157 -6.30 12.92 -1.01
C ARG A 157 -5.00 13.34 -0.34
N GLN A 158 -5.12 13.89 0.87
CA GLN A 158 -4.00 14.21 1.74
C GLN A 158 -3.55 12.94 2.45
N VAL A 159 -2.48 12.32 1.96
CA VAL A 159 -1.96 11.05 2.49
C VAL A 159 -0.70 11.33 3.30
N LEU A 160 -0.62 10.75 4.51
CA LEU A 160 0.60 10.80 5.31
C LEU A 160 1.68 9.94 4.64
N MET A 161 2.75 10.59 4.19
CA MET A 161 3.84 9.96 3.47
C MET A 161 5.14 10.10 4.25
N MET A 162 5.95 9.04 4.26
CA MET A 162 7.36 9.16 4.58
C MET A 162 8.08 9.88 3.44
N ILE A 163 8.71 11.00 3.74
CA ILE A 163 9.50 11.80 2.82
C ILE A 163 10.96 11.71 3.23
N ILE A 164 11.84 11.37 2.28
CA ILE A 164 13.29 11.31 2.46
C ILE A 164 13.89 12.47 1.66
N LYS A 165 14.67 13.33 2.33
CA LYS A 165 15.31 14.52 1.76
C LYS A 165 16.80 14.51 2.07
N ASP A 166 17.60 15.19 1.25
CA ASP A 166 18.98 15.47 1.61
C ASP A 166 19.04 16.25 2.92
N GLN A 167 19.92 15.83 3.82
CA GLN A 167 20.20 16.62 5.01
C GLN A 167 20.91 17.90 4.58
N ARG A 168 20.30 19.05 4.89
CA ARG A 168 20.95 20.34 4.65
C ARG A 168 22.07 20.50 5.67
N ASN A 169 23.31 20.64 5.19
CA ASN A 169 24.44 21.11 5.99
C ASN A 169 24.24 22.56 6.44
#